data_AF-A0A830HJQ4-F1
#
_entry.id   AF-A0A830HJQ4-F1
#
_cell.length_a   1.000
_cell.length_b   1.000
_cell.length_c   1.000
_cell.angle_alpha   90.00
_cell.angle_beta   90.00
_cell.angle_gamma   90.00
#
_symmetry.space_group_name_H-M   'P 1'
#
loop_
_entity.id
_entity.type
_entity.pdbx_description
1 polymer ?
#
loop_
_entity_poly.entity_id
_entity_poly.type
_entity_poly.pdbx_seq_one_letter_code
_entity_poly.pdbx_strand_id
1 'polypeptide(L)'
;MEGAPEFSKARLKLRRNRGALSAFTDDLFLRVLECGVLHQSDIARLSCCSLDLHLTLRDAALVGFYSERCVKEHVSDHVFDLVPHEFIGAKQRMARAMKKAVVLATKHATLDTLNERLERELGIPAEFQQFAVMTRRKNNTLRVERCRAVENRRISSFDTRRFLVLDARTIMSYHDHDHPSPQQPLESQVLLFVKVYDAHSQTVQYRGTVKLPLDVEIFQFESTLRQVAGLPESGNLVYFEEEMFFPEPVIVTLDSEDTCREQLLEDGDILVVQIEPDGVVEYKYADEYMNYVDRERKRKLELEVAVHAFLEGVSERHTTREVVKEVESQLRLNRALHNKM
;
A
#
# COMPACT_ATOMS: atom_id res chain seq x y z
N MET A 1 -15.84 5.65 62.65
CA MET A 1 -15.68 6.19 61.30
C MET A 1 -14.57 5.41 60.62
N GLU A 2 -15.00 4.62 59.61
CA GLU A 2 -14.25 4.22 58.40
C GLU A 2 -12.96 3.39 58.59
N GLY A 3 -12.80 2.17 58.06
CA GLY A 3 -13.52 1.48 56.98
C GLY A 3 -12.51 1.05 55.91
N ALA A 4 -11.66 0.05 56.20
CA ALA A 4 -10.82 -0.60 55.20
C ALA A 4 -11.44 -1.97 54.85
N PRO A 5 -11.78 -2.26 53.58
CA PRO A 5 -12.36 -3.55 53.23
C PRO A 5 -11.28 -4.63 53.07
N GLU A 6 -11.53 -5.75 53.74
CA GLU A 6 -10.92 -7.05 53.51
C GLU A 6 -11.01 -7.46 52.03
N PHE A 7 -9.90 -7.96 51.47
CA PHE A 7 -9.97 -8.92 50.37
C PHE A 7 -9.42 -10.27 50.83
N SER A 8 -10.34 -11.22 50.81
CA SER A 8 -10.24 -12.57 51.32
C SER A 8 -9.25 -13.43 50.52
N LYS A 9 -8.58 -14.32 51.28
CA LYS A 9 -7.69 -15.37 50.82
C LYS A 9 -8.43 -16.34 49.90
N ALA A 10 -8.07 -16.38 48.62
CA ALA A 10 -8.32 -17.53 47.74
C ALA A 10 -6.99 -18.11 47.25
N ARG A 11 -6.46 -19.07 48.02
CA ARG A 11 -5.38 -19.96 47.60
C ARG A 11 -5.93 -20.92 46.53
N LEU A 12 -5.72 -20.63 45.25
CA LEU A 12 -5.85 -21.66 44.20
C LEU A 12 -4.51 -22.37 44.01
N LYS A 13 -4.51 -23.68 44.32
CA LYS A 13 -3.38 -24.60 44.12
C LYS A 13 -3.03 -24.69 42.63
N LEU A 14 -1.98 -24.00 42.18
CA LEU A 14 -1.27 -24.34 40.94
C LEU A 14 -0.04 -25.16 41.30
N ARG A 15 -0.18 -26.49 41.26
CA ARG A 15 0.94 -27.44 41.37
C ARG A 15 1.01 -28.27 40.09
N ARG A 16 2.23 -28.35 39.54
CA ARG A 16 2.70 -29.23 38.45
C ARG A 16 2.37 -28.81 37.02
N ASN A 17 3.03 -27.75 36.54
CA ASN A 17 3.69 -27.72 35.21
C ASN A 17 4.49 -26.42 34.95
N ARG A 18 5.02 -25.77 36.01
CA ARG A 18 5.75 -24.50 35.88
C ARG A 18 7.10 -24.62 35.16
N GLY A 19 7.76 -25.78 35.16
CA GLY A 19 9.12 -25.90 34.60
C GLY A 19 9.19 -25.89 33.07
N ALA A 20 8.21 -26.49 32.38
CA ALA A 20 8.21 -26.55 30.91
C ALA A 20 7.44 -25.39 30.27
N LEU A 21 6.39 -24.88 30.94
CA LEU A 21 5.62 -23.74 30.43
C LEU A 21 6.38 -22.41 30.62
N SER A 22 7.10 -22.19 31.73
CA SER A 22 7.81 -20.91 31.94
C SER A 22 8.98 -20.75 30.97
N ALA A 23 9.75 -21.82 30.74
CA ALA A 23 10.85 -21.80 29.77
C ALA A 23 10.35 -21.53 28.34
N PHE A 24 9.18 -22.05 27.96
CA PHE A 24 8.59 -21.81 26.64
C PHE A 24 7.96 -20.43 26.50
N THR A 25 7.30 -19.91 27.54
CA THR A 25 6.75 -18.54 27.53
C THR A 25 7.85 -17.49 27.57
N ASP A 26 8.93 -17.74 28.30
CA ASP A 26 10.05 -16.80 28.41
C ASP A 26 10.88 -16.78 27.12
N ASP A 27 11.14 -17.95 26.49
CA ASP A 27 11.81 -18.04 25.18
C ASP A 27 10.97 -17.43 24.04
N LEU A 28 9.64 -17.62 24.06
CA LEU A 28 8.74 -17.03 23.06
C LEU A 28 8.55 -15.52 23.28
N PHE A 29 8.49 -15.05 24.53
CA PHE A 29 8.43 -13.62 24.86
C PHE A 29 9.74 -12.91 24.52
N LEU A 30 10.89 -13.55 24.78
CA LEU A 30 12.20 -13.09 24.32
C LEU A 30 12.30 -13.11 22.80
N ARG A 31 11.80 -14.13 22.09
CA ARG A 31 11.73 -14.15 20.62
C ARG A 31 10.80 -13.08 20.04
N VAL A 32 9.71 -12.74 20.74
CA VAL A 32 8.80 -11.64 20.35
C VAL A 32 9.48 -10.28 20.54
N LEU A 33 10.33 -10.14 21.56
CA LEU A 33 11.12 -8.93 21.81
C LEU A 33 12.36 -8.82 20.89
N GLU A 34 13.04 -9.93 20.59
CA GLU A 34 14.29 -9.96 19.83
C GLU A 34 14.07 -10.06 18.30
N CYS A 35 13.08 -10.83 17.84
CA CYS A 35 12.95 -11.22 16.42
C CYS A 35 11.73 -10.64 15.67
N GLY A 36 10.82 -9.90 16.33
CA GLY A 36 9.79 -9.08 15.67
C GLY A 36 8.72 -9.80 14.82
N VAL A 37 8.85 -11.09 14.53
CA VAL A 37 7.94 -11.84 13.65
C VAL A 37 7.25 -12.97 14.42
N LEU A 38 5.92 -12.92 14.50
CA LEU A 38 5.09 -14.08 14.86
C LEU A 38 4.42 -14.61 13.59
N HIS A 39 4.64 -15.89 13.28
CA HIS A 39 3.88 -16.54 12.22
C HIS A 39 2.43 -16.74 12.70
N GLN A 40 1.46 -16.81 11.78
CA GLN A 40 0.04 -16.91 12.13
C GLN A 40 -0.29 -18.17 12.98
N SER A 41 0.54 -19.22 12.86
CA SER A 41 0.51 -20.42 13.70
C SER A 41 0.96 -20.19 15.15
N ASP A 42 1.81 -19.21 15.40
CA ASP A 42 2.34 -18.90 16.74
C ASP A 42 1.35 -18.07 17.54
N ILE A 43 0.57 -17.22 16.87
CA ILE A 43 -0.53 -16.44 17.46
C ILE A 43 -1.63 -17.35 18.01
N ALA A 44 -1.97 -18.44 17.31
CA ALA A 44 -2.96 -19.41 17.77
C ALA A 44 -2.51 -20.17 19.03
N ARG A 45 -1.19 -20.28 19.27
CA ARG A 45 -0.63 -20.95 20.45
C ARG A 45 -0.55 -20.02 21.68
N LEU A 46 -0.56 -18.71 21.48
CA LEU A 46 -0.54 -17.70 22.55
C LEU A 46 -1.86 -17.62 23.34
N SER A 47 -3.00 -18.06 22.77
CA SER A 47 -4.30 -18.00 23.45
C SER A 47 -4.46 -19.00 24.61
N CYS A 48 -3.46 -19.84 24.86
CA CYS A 48 -3.47 -20.85 25.92
C CYS A 48 -2.55 -20.53 27.12
N CYS A 49 -1.83 -19.40 27.10
CA CYS A 49 -0.87 -19.01 28.15
C CYS A 49 -1.41 -17.89 29.06
N SER A 50 -0.73 -17.67 30.19
CA SER A 50 -1.21 -16.99 31.42
C SER A 50 -1.94 -15.65 31.26
N LEU A 51 -2.72 -15.29 32.29
CA LEU A 51 -3.55 -14.07 32.36
C LEU A 51 -2.74 -12.77 32.11
N ASP A 52 -1.47 -12.72 32.53
CA ASP A 52 -0.60 -11.55 32.33
C ASP A 52 -0.18 -11.37 30.87
N LEU A 53 0.03 -12.47 30.13
CA LEU A 53 0.25 -12.44 28.68
C LEU A 53 -1.02 -11.98 27.95
N HIS A 54 -2.19 -12.37 28.48
CA HIS A 54 -3.48 -11.98 27.93
C HIS A 54 -3.77 -10.48 28.11
N LEU A 55 -3.36 -9.89 29.24
CA LEU A 55 -3.42 -8.44 29.48
C LEU A 55 -2.43 -7.68 28.57
N THR A 56 -1.20 -8.20 28.41
CA THR A 56 -0.18 -7.60 27.54
C THR A 56 -0.59 -7.61 26.05
N LEU A 57 -1.28 -8.67 25.60
CA LEU A 57 -1.81 -8.77 24.23
C LEU A 57 -3.07 -7.92 24.00
N ARG A 58 -3.87 -7.62 25.05
CA ARG A 58 -5.04 -6.74 24.94
C ARG A 58 -4.66 -5.30 24.57
N ASP A 59 -3.52 -4.85 25.06
CA ASP A 59 -3.00 -3.50 24.79
C ASP A 59 -2.00 -3.46 23.63
N ALA A 60 -1.79 -4.59 22.94
CA ALA A 60 -0.96 -4.66 21.75
C ALA A 60 -1.78 -4.51 20.46
N ALA A 61 -1.13 -4.02 19.40
CA ALA A 61 -1.64 -3.94 18.06
C ALA A 61 -0.57 -4.42 17.07
N LEU A 62 -1.01 -5.16 16.04
CA LEU A 62 -0.18 -5.40 14.86
C LEU A 62 -0.29 -4.19 13.95
N VAL A 63 0.86 -3.61 13.62
CA VAL A 63 0.95 -2.42 12.79
C VAL A 63 1.69 -2.76 11.50
N GLY A 64 1.06 -2.50 10.37
CA GLY A 64 1.62 -2.76 9.04
C GLY A 64 2.20 -1.49 8.44
N PHE A 65 3.46 -1.58 7.98
CA PHE A 65 4.21 -0.52 7.33
C PHE A 65 4.60 -0.97 5.92
N TYR A 66 4.31 -0.14 4.93
CA TYR A 66 4.82 -0.26 3.58
C TYR A 66 6.04 0.66 3.43
N SER A 67 7.07 0.26 2.69
CA SER A 67 8.09 1.20 2.22
C SER A 67 7.78 1.63 0.79
N GLU A 68 8.29 2.79 0.38
CA GLU A 68 8.25 3.23 -1.02
C GLU A 68 8.85 2.17 -1.97
N ARG A 69 9.92 1.49 -1.54
CA ARG A 69 10.50 0.39 -2.29
C ARG A 69 9.48 -0.72 -2.58
N CYS A 70 8.67 -1.09 -1.60
CA CYS A 70 7.63 -2.11 -1.77
C CYS A 70 6.54 -1.64 -2.74
N VAL A 71 6.20 -0.35 -2.73
CA VAL A 71 5.30 0.26 -3.73
C VAL A 71 5.90 0.12 -5.13
N LYS A 72 7.17 0.51 -5.31
CA LYS A 72 7.88 0.43 -6.60
C LYS A 72 7.99 -0.99 -7.17
N GLU A 73 8.16 -1.99 -6.31
CA GLU A 73 8.24 -3.39 -6.72
C GLU A 73 6.88 -4.01 -7.12
N HIS A 74 5.75 -3.42 -6.70
CA HIS A 74 4.43 -4.08 -6.80
C HIS A 74 3.32 -3.23 -7.45
N VAL A 75 3.51 -1.93 -7.61
CA VAL A 75 2.63 -1.07 -8.39
C VAL A 75 2.98 -1.25 -9.87
N SER A 76 2.14 -2.01 -10.56
CA SER A 76 2.18 -2.24 -12.00
C SER A 76 0.97 -1.61 -12.68
N ASP A 77 0.90 -1.76 -14.00
CA ASP A 77 -0.13 -1.24 -14.92
C ASP A 77 -1.58 -1.40 -14.48
N HIS A 78 -1.87 -2.35 -13.58
CA HIS A 78 -3.24 -2.66 -13.12
C HIS A 78 -3.55 -2.14 -11.71
N VAL A 79 -2.60 -1.45 -11.07
CA VAL A 79 -2.74 -0.90 -9.73
C VAL A 79 -2.99 0.60 -9.83
N PHE A 80 -4.26 0.94 -9.72
CA PHE A 80 -4.69 2.28 -9.36
C PHE A 80 -4.42 2.51 -7.88
N ASP A 81 -4.11 3.76 -7.53
CA ASP A 81 -3.46 4.18 -6.29
C ASP A 81 -2.03 3.63 -6.11
N LEU A 82 -1.47 3.78 -4.90
CA LEU A 82 -0.15 3.28 -4.51
C LEU A 82 -0.18 1.85 -3.98
N VAL A 83 -1.34 1.37 -3.55
CA VAL A 83 -1.52 0.00 -3.10
C VAL A 83 -2.85 -0.53 -3.60
N PRO A 84 -2.94 -1.82 -3.97
CA PRO A 84 -4.20 -2.41 -4.40
C PRO A 84 -5.27 -2.24 -3.32
N HIS A 85 -6.44 -1.71 -3.68
CA HIS A 85 -7.62 -1.83 -2.84
C HIS A 85 -7.95 -3.32 -2.61
N GLU A 86 -7.90 -3.80 -1.37
CA GLU A 86 -8.42 -5.13 -0.99
C GLU A 86 -9.95 -5.19 -1.31
N PHE A 87 -10.67 -6.28 -1.66
CA PHE A 87 -10.52 -7.74 -1.54
C PHE A 87 -11.35 -8.48 -2.63
N ILE A 88 -10.72 -9.03 -3.67
CA ILE A 88 -11.23 -10.21 -4.41
C ILE A 88 -10.01 -11.12 -4.62
N GLY A 89 -10.13 -12.44 -4.45
CA GLY A 89 -9.06 -13.41 -4.12
C GLY A 89 -7.70 -13.33 -4.86
N ALA A 90 -7.59 -12.68 -6.02
CA ALA A 90 -6.32 -12.34 -6.66
C ALA A 90 -5.56 -11.19 -5.96
N LYS A 91 -6.26 -10.16 -5.48
CA LYS A 91 -5.67 -8.99 -4.79
C LYS A 91 -5.15 -9.29 -3.39
N GLN A 92 -5.70 -10.32 -2.72
CA GLN A 92 -5.10 -10.84 -1.47
C GLN A 92 -3.69 -11.40 -1.70
N ARG A 93 -3.38 -11.91 -2.90
CA ARG A 93 -2.02 -12.38 -3.21
C ARG A 93 -1.05 -11.22 -3.41
N MET A 94 -1.45 -10.13 -4.07
CA MET A 94 -0.61 -8.93 -4.22
C MET A 94 -0.39 -8.21 -2.88
N ALA A 95 -1.43 -8.04 -2.05
CA ALA A 95 -1.30 -7.46 -0.71
C ALA A 95 -0.46 -8.35 0.25
N ARG A 96 -0.37 -9.66 -0.03
CA ARG A 96 0.56 -10.59 0.66
C ARG A 96 1.97 -10.57 0.05
N ALA A 97 2.11 -10.24 -1.24
CA ALA A 97 3.38 -10.14 -1.95
C ALA A 97 4.13 -8.85 -1.61
N MET A 98 3.41 -7.73 -1.48
CA MET A 98 3.95 -6.49 -0.93
C MET A 98 4.48 -6.79 0.47
N LYS A 99 5.82 -6.84 0.60
CA LYS A 99 6.50 -7.06 1.87
C LYS A 99 6.22 -5.88 2.78
N LYS A 100 5.18 -6.00 3.59
CA LYS A 100 4.92 -5.07 4.69
C LYS A 100 5.76 -5.48 5.89
N ALA A 101 6.48 -4.54 6.49
CA ALA A 101 6.98 -4.75 7.83
C ALA A 101 5.78 -4.77 8.77
N VAL A 102 5.66 -5.82 9.58
CA VAL A 102 4.60 -5.93 10.58
C VAL A 102 5.25 -5.88 11.95
N VAL A 103 4.98 -4.82 12.69
CA VAL A 103 5.54 -4.63 14.03
C VAL A 103 4.43 -4.81 15.07
N LEU A 104 4.72 -5.61 16.10
CA LEU A 104 3.90 -5.67 17.31
C LEU A 104 4.26 -4.49 18.20
N ALA A 105 3.31 -3.60 18.45
CA ALA A 105 3.50 -2.42 19.28
C ALA A 105 2.36 -2.26 20.30
N THR A 106 2.61 -1.55 21.40
CA THR A 106 1.53 -1.21 22.32
C THR A 106 0.64 -0.13 21.67
N LYS A 107 -0.65 -0.16 21.95
CA LYS A 107 -1.61 0.85 21.47
C LYS A 107 -1.23 2.28 21.87
N HIS A 108 -0.45 2.42 22.95
CA HIS A 108 0.04 3.70 23.47
C HIS A 108 1.41 4.13 22.94
N ALA A 109 2.13 3.25 22.22
CA ALA A 109 3.37 3.62 21.56
C ALA A 109 3.11 4.69 20.49
N THR A 110 4.13 5.49 20.22
CA THR A 110 4.14 6.49 19.13
C THR A 110 4.96 5.97 17.96
N LEU A 111 4.88 6.60 16.79
CA LEU A 111 5.67 6.15 15.64
C LEU A 111 7.17 6.31 15.89
N ASP A 112 7.59 7.39 16.57
CA ASP A 112 9.00 7.62 16.91
C ASP A 112 9.61 6.48 17.72
N THR A 113 8.82 5.90 18.63
CA THR A 113 9.26 4.75 19.44
C THR A 113 9.44 3.45 18.62
N LEU A 114 9.07 3.46 17.34
CA LEU A 114 9.21 2.33 16.42
C LEU A 114 10.34 2.49 15.41
N ASN A 115 10.95 3.67 15.28
CA ASN A 115 11.90 3.98 14.19
C ASN A 115 13.07 2.98 14.14
N GLU A 116 13.70 2.69 15.28
CA GLU A 116 14.82 1.75 15.37
C GLU A 116 14.42 0.31 14.99
N ARG A 117 13.16 -0.07 15.27
CA ARG A 117 12.64 -1.40 14.89
C ARG A 117 12.38 -1.45 13.39
N LEU A 118 11.85 -0.37 12.83
CA LEU A 118 11.58 -0.25 11.40
C LEU A 118 12.84 -0.11 10.57
N GLU A 119 13.91 0.45 11.12
CA GLU A 119 15.21 0.54 10.43
C GLU A 119 15.72 -0.86 10.07
N ARG A 120 15.66 -1.81 10.99
CA ARG A 120 16.06 -3.20 10.74
C ARG A 120 15.18 -3.89 9.69
N GLU A 121 13.88 -3.63 9.71
CA GLU A 121 12.91 -4.30 8.83
C GLU A 121 12.85 -3.69 7.42
N LEU A 122 12.98 -2.36 7.32
CA LEU A 122 12.81 -1.61 6.07
C LEU A 122 14.15 -1.19 5.45
N GLY A 123 15.24 -1.18 6.21
CA GLY A 123 16.55 -0.71 5.77
C GLY A 123 16.65 0.81 5.58
N ILE A 124 15.72 1.57 6.16
CA ILE A 124 15.70 3.04 6.14
C ILE A 124 16.17 3.52 7.52
N PRO A 125 17.29 4.24 7.63
CA PRO A 125 17.76 4.74 8.94
C PRO A 125 16.72 5.61 9.62
N ALA A 126 16.60 5.50 10.95
CA ALA A 126 15.57 6.17 11.74
C ALA A 126 15.41 7.67 11.44
N GLU A 127 16.51 8.37 11.20
CA GLU A 127 16.55 9.80 10.89
C GLU A 127 16.03 10.16 9.48
N PHE A 128 15.95 9.18 8.58
CA PHE A 128 15.42 9.33 7.22
C PHE A 128 14.02 8.73 7.05
N GLN A 129 13.39 8.21 8.11
CA GLN A 129 12.03 7.67 8.04
C GLN A 129 11.01 8.82 8.09
N GLN A 130 10.34 9.09 6.97
CA GLN A 130 9.20 10.00 6.93
C GLN A 130 7.89 9.20 6.94
N PHE A 131 7.12 9.30 8.02
CA PHE A 131 5.86 8.58 8.18
C PHE A 131 4.70 9.28 7.46
N ALA A 132 3.95 8.49 6.71
CA ALA A 132 2.72 8.87 6.05
C ALA A 132 1.60 7.88 6.41
N VAL A 133 0.37 8.38 6.57
CA VAL A 133 -0.82 7.54 6.75
C VAL A 133 -1.59 7.56 5.44
N MET A 134 -1.90 6.37 4.92
CA MET A 134 -2.80 6.24 3.79
C MET A 134 -4.25 6.29 4.28
N THR A 135 -5.04 7.23 3.77
CA THR A 135 -6.44 7.42 4.13
C THR A 135 -7.33 7.25 2.91
N ARG A 136 -8.55 6.73 3.16
CA ARG A 136 -9.53 6.56 2.10
C ARG A 136 -10.24 7.89 1.91
N ARG A 137 -10.13 8.50 0.73
CA ARG A 137 -10.81 9.75 0.37
C ARG A 137 -12.28 9.50 0.00
N LYS A 138 -13.05 10.58 -0.15
CA LYS A 138 -14.48 10.52 -0.51
C LYS A 138 -14.71 9.87 -1.88
N ASN A 139 -13.78 10.02 -2.82
CA ASN A 139 -13.81 9.39 -4.15
C ASN A 139 -13.31 7.92 -4.13
N ASN A 140 -13.26 7.29 -2.96
CA ASN A 140 -12.83 5.90 -2.74
C ASN A 140 -11.36 5.57 -3.03
N THR A 141 -10.54 6.55 -3.41
CA THR A 141 -9.08 6.37 -3.51
C THR A 141 -8.45 6.20 -2.13
N LEU A 142 -7.30 5.54 -2.07
CA LEU A 142 -6.46 5.35 -0.89
C LEU A 142 -5.16 6.11 -1.12
N ARG A 143 -5.06 7.30 -0.54
CA ARG A 143 -3.97 8.26 -0.77
C ARG A 143 -3.23 8.57 0.51
N VAL A 144 -1.99 9.00 0.37
CA VAL A 144 -1.23 9.54 1.50
C VAL A 144 -1.86 10.87 1.93
N GLU A 145 -2.12 11.04 3.22
CA GLU A 145 -2.58 12.31 3.76
C GLU A 145 -1.42 13.08 4.39
N ARG A 146 -1.38 14.41 4.18
CA ARG A 146 -0.39 15.29 4.81
C ARG A 146 -0.47 15.15 6.32
N CYS A 147 0.63 14.72 6.88
CA CYS A 147 0.65 14.23 8.24
C CYS A 147 1.61 15.12 9.05
N ARG A 148 1.13 16.32 9.41
CA ARG A 148 1.93 17.41 10.02
C ARG A 148 2.56 17.09 11.40
N ALA A 149 2.20 15.96 12.03
CA ALA A 149 2.85 15.40 13.23
C ALA A 149 2.28 14.00 13.54
N VAL A 150 2.63 12.99 12.75
CA VAL A 150 2.26 11.57 13.06
C VAL A 150 3.15 10.98 14.14
N GLU A 151 4.39 11.45 14.15
CA GLU A 151 5.53 11.05 14.99
C GLU A 151 5.16 10.97 16.48
N ASN A 152 4.40 11.95 16.97
CA ASN A 152 3.97 12.05 18.38
C ASN A 152 2.57 11.48 18.68
N ARG A 153 1.86 10.95 17.68
CA ARG A 153 0.53 10.38 17.88
C ARG A 153 0.62 8.90 18.26
N ARG A 154 -0.30 8.49 19.14
CA ARG A 154 -0.41 7.09 19.56
C ARG A 154 -0.89 6.22 18.41
N ILE A 155 -0.37 5.00 18.32
CA ILE A 155 -0.79 3.98 17.35
C ILE A 155 -2.30 3.72 17.40
N SER A 156 -2.90 3.76 18.60
CA SER A 156 -4.35 3.62 18.78
C SER A 156 -5.19 4.67 18.07
N SER A 157 -4.59 5.77 17.62
CA SER A 157 -5.29 6.85 16.91
C SER A 157 -5.34 6.65 15.40
N PHE A 158 -4.78 5.55 14.88
CA PHE A 158 -4.70 5.24 13.46
C PHE A 158 -5.34 3.89 13.15
N ASP A 159 -5.80 3.72 11.90
CA ASP A 159 -6.02 2.39 11.34
C ASP A 159 -4.65 1.75 11.11
N THR A 160 -4.28 0.77 11.94
CA THR A 160 -2.91 0.26 12.06
C THR A 160 -2.38 -0.48 10.83
N ARG A 161 -3.14 -0.53 9.73
CA ARG A 161 -2.78 -1.25 8.49
C ARG A 161 -2.36 -0.35 7.33
N ARG A 162 -2.24 0.96 7.55
CA ARG A 162 -2.15 1.94 6.46
C ARG A 162 -0.94 2.86 6.52
N PHE A 163 0.14 2.47 7.19
CA PHE A 163 1.33 3.32 7.24
C PHE A 163 2.21 3.11 6.02
N LEU A 164 2.62 4.21 5.39
CA LEU A 164 3.68 4.27 4.40
C LEU A 164 4.89 4.95 5.05
N VAL A 165 6.06 4.35 4.91
CA VAL A 165 7.35 4.88 5.35
C VAL A 165 8.12 5.26 4.10
N LEU A 166 8.34 6.56 3.93
CA LEU A 166 9.15 7.10 2.86
C LEU A 166 10.59 7.26 3.37
N ASP A 167 11.56 6.99 2.49
CA ASP A 167 12.95 7.35 2.74
C ASP A 167 13.13 8.82 2.34
N ALA A 168 13.36 9.70 3.31
CA ALA A 168 13.49 11.13 3.04
C ALA A 168 14.60 11.45 2.02
N ARG A 169 15.59 10.55 1.84
CA ARG A 169 16.67 10.70 0.86
C ARG A 169 16.24 10.41 -0.59
N THR A 170 15.13 9.70 -0.78
CA THR A 170 14.60 9.36 -2.12
C THR A 170 13.56 10.36 -2.61
N ILE A 171 13.01 11.16 -1.71
CA ILE A 171 12.07 12.23 -2.05
C ILE A 171 12.87 13.37 -2.69
N MET A 172 12.72 13.55 -4.00
CA MET A 172 13.35 14.69 -4.66
C MET A 172 12.57 15.97 -4.41
N SER A 173 13.30 17.05 -4.23
CA SER A 173 12.75 18.39 -4.05
C SER A 173 13.17 19.26 -5.23
N TYR A 174 12.29 20.17 -5.65
CA TYR A 174 12.62 21.16 -6.69
C TYR A 174 13.91 21.95 -6.39
N HIS A 175 14.28 22.09 -5.12
CA HIS A 175 15.47 22.83 -4.70
C HIS A 175 16.69 21.96 -4.39
N ASP A 176 16.85 20.73 -4.88
CA ASP A 176 18.05 19.91 -4.59
C ASP A 176 19.40 20.43 -5.18
N HIS A 177 19.47 21.70 -5.60
CA HIS A 177 20.71 22.44 -5.83
C HIS A 177 21.03 23.50 -4.77
N ASP A 178 20.07 23.86 -3.91
CA ASP A 178 20.27 24.76 -2.78
C ASP A 178 19.50 24.20 -1.58
N HIS A 179 20.22 23.87 -0.50
CA HIS A 179 19.65 23.45 0.77
C HIS A 179 18.32 24.17 1.04
N PRO A 180 17.24 23.44 1.42
CA PRO A 180 15.95 24.06 1.67
C PRO A 180 16.16 25.21 2.64
N SER A 181 15.98 26.44 2.14
CA SER A 181 16.08 27.62 2.99
C SER A 181 15.08 27.41 4.14
N PRO A 182 15.50 27.51 5.41
CA PRO A 182 14.63 27.27 6.57
C PRO A 182 13.46 28.25 6.70
N GLN A 183 13.20 29.07 5.67
CA GLN A 183 12.19 30.11 5.62
C GLN A 183 11.02 29.80 4.68
N GLN A 184 11.05 28.75 3.84
CA GLN A 184 9.83 28.35 3.14
C GLN A 184 8.96 27.49 4.09
N PRO A 185 7.74 27.94 4.43
CA PRO A 185 6.85 27.14 5.25
C PRO A 185 6.54 25.84 4.51
N LEU A 186 6.54 24.72 5.24
CA LEU A 186 6.11 23.39 4.75
C LEU A 186 4.69 23.40 4.12
N GLU A 187 3.94 24.48 4.32
CA GLU A 187 2.61 24.72 3.74
C GLU A 187 2.63 25.16 2.27
N SER A 188 3.80 25.48 1.71
CA SER A 188 3.99 25.99 0.35
C SER A 188 4.36 24.93 -0.69
N GLN A 189 4.46 23.66 -0.30
CA GLN A 189 4.79 22.55 -1.19
C GLN A 189 3.68 21.51 -1.20
N VAL A 190 3.72 20.56 -2.13
CA VAL A 190 2.84 19.38 -2.22
C VAL A 190 3.69 18.12 -2.43
N LEU A 191 3.35 17.03 -1.74
CA LEU A 191 3.98 15.72 -1.91
C LEU A 191 3.21 14.89 -2.94
N LEU A 192 3.82 14.69 -4.11
CA LEU A 192 3.22 13.94 -5.23
C LEU A 192 3.93 12.61 -5.47
N PHE A 193 3.18 11.65 -5.98
CA PHE A 193 3.65 10.33 -6.35
C PHE A 193 3.70 10.23 -7.88
N VAL A 194 4.87 9.89 -8.43
CA VAL A 194 5.11 9.92 -9.87
C VAL A 194 4.97 8.51 -10.46
N LYS A 195 4.03 8.36 -11.39
CA LYS A 195 3.95 7.22 -12.32
C LYS A 195 4.42 7.67 -13.70
N VAL A 196 4.97 6.74 -14.47
CA VAL A 196 5.33 6.97 -15.87
C VAL A 196 4.51 6.05 -16.75
N TYR A 197 3.85 6.63 -17.74
CA TYR A 197 3.25 5.88 -18.83
C TYR A 197 4.18 5.87 -20.05
N ASP A 198 4.41 4.68 -20.60
CA ASP A 198 5.12 4.47 -21.86
C ASP A 198 4.12 3.92 -22.89
N ALA A 199 3.85 4.72 -23.94
CA ALA A 199 2.87 4.39 -24.97
C ALA A 199 3.32 3.24 -25.89
N HIS A 200 4.62 3.01 -26.04
CA HIS A 200 5.15 1.94 -26.88
C HIS A 200 5.11 0.60 -26.17
N SER A 201 5.50 0.55 -24.89
CA SER A 201 5.39 -0.68 -24.09
C SER A 201 3.99 -0.89 -23.52
N GLN A 202 3.13 0.13 -23.56
CA GLN A 202 1.80 0.14 -22.94
C GLN A 202 1.89 -0.27 -21.46
N THR A 203 2.74 0.41 -20.70
CA THR A 203 2.95 0.14 -19.26
C THR A 203 2.90 1.42 -18.44
N VAL A 204 2.36 1.34 -17.22
CA VAL A 204 2.36 2.38 -16.19
C VAL A 204 3.18 1.91 -15.00
N GLN A 205 4.26 2.62 -14.69
CA GLN A 205 5.19 2.22 -13.63
C GLN A 205 5.35 3.33 -12.60
N TYR A 206 5.26 2.98 -11.30
CA TYR A 206 5.65 3.91 -10.25
C TYR A 206 7.16 4.17 -10.27
N ARG A 207 7.55 5.45 -10.22
CA ARG A 207 8.96 5.86 -10.34
C ARG A 207 9.54 6.44 -9.05
N GLY A 208 8.75 7.20 -8.29
CA GLY A 208 9.18 7.76 -7.01
C GLY A 208 8.25 8.85 -6.51
N THR A 209 8.69 9.55 -5.48
CA THR A 209 7.97 10.64 -4.82
C THR A 209 8.69 11.96 -5.03
N VAL A 210 7.95 13.06 -5.16
CA VAL A 210 8.51 14.41 -5.35
C VAL A 210 7.79 15.44 -4.46
N LYS A 211 8.52 16.46 -3.99
CA LYS A 211 7.95 17.65 -3.35
C LYS A 211 8.09 18.86 -4.27
N LEU A 212 6.96 19.43 -4.67
CA LEU A 212 6.90 20.58 -5.58
C LEU A 212 6.27 21.79 -4.88
N PRO A 213 6.78 23.02 -5.09
CA PRO A 213 6.07 24.24 -4.71
C PRO A 213 4.65 24.31 -5.28
N LEU A 214 3.71 24.81 -4.49
CA LEU A 214 2.29 24.93 -4.88
C LEU A 214 2.03 26.06 -5.88
N ASP A 215 2.81 27.13 -5.79
CA ASP A 215 2.56 28.42 -6.46
C ASP A 215 3.53 28.68 -7.62
N VAL A 216 4.11 27.61 -8.18
CA VAL A 216 5.02 27.65 -9.34
C VAL A 216 4.46 26.73 -10.42
N GLU A 217 4.60 27.16 -11.67
CA GLU A 217 4.05 26.50 -12.86
C GLU A 217 4.70 25.12 -13.07
N ILE A 218 3.91 24.12 -13.46
CA ILE A 218 4.34 22.72 -13.53
C ILE A 218 5.52 22.52 -14.48
N PHE A 219 5.57 23.22 -15.61
CA PHE A 219 6.67 23.09 -16.58
C PHE A 219 8.03 23.48 -16.00
N GLN A 220 8.07 24.34 -14.97
CA GLN A 220 9.33 24.73 -14.34
C GLN A 220 9.99 23.56 -13.58
N PHE A 221 9.21 22.52 -13.27
CA PHE A 221 9.66 21.31 -12.58
C PHE A 221 10.09 20.18 -13.52
N GLU A 222 10.14 20.43 -14.82
CA GLU A 222 10.36 19.39 -15.83
C GLU A 222 11.63 18.58 -15.56
N SER A 223 12.76 19.23 -15.26
CA SER A 223 14.02 18.55 -14.97
C SER A 223 13.94 17.65 -13.74
N THR A 224 13.34 18.13 -12.65
CA THR A 224 13.09 17.35 -11.42
C THR A 224 12.19 16.16 -11.72
N LEU A 225 11.09 16.38 -12.48
CA LEU A 225 10.16 15.32 -12.85
C LEU A 225 10.81 14.27 -13.73
N ARG A 226 11.64 14.66 -14.71
CA ARG A 226 12.42 13.72 -15.55
C ARG A 226 13.37 12.89 -14.70
N GLN A 227 14.06 13.51 -13.75
CA GLN A 227 14.97 12.82 -12.84
C GLN A 227 14.23 11.78 -12.00
N VAL A 228 13.04 12.12 -11.45
CA VAL A 228 12.21 11.17 -10.66
C VAL A 228 11.72 10.05 -11.55
N ALA A 229 11.23 10.41 -12.73
CA ALA A 229 10.65 9.52 -13.71
C ALA A 229 11.68 8.60 -14.38
N GLY A 230 12.97 8.93 -14.31
CA GLY A 230 14.04 8.26 -15.05
C GLY A 230 13.88 8.44 -16.57
N LEU A 231 13.37 9.60 -16.99
CA LEU A 231 13.13 9.94 -18.40
C LEU A 231 14.35 10.67 -18.99
N PRO A 232 14.60 10.53 -20.32
CA PRO A 232 15.63 11.32 -21.00
C PRO A 232 15.30 12.82 -20.96
N GLU A 233 16.28 13.69 -21.21
CA GLU A 233 16.08 15.16 -21.30
C GLU A 233 15.32 15.59 -22.58
N SER A 234 15.16 14.70 -23.55
CA SER A 234 14.52 14.99 -24.84
C SER A 234 13.02 14.65 -24.86
N GLY A 235 12.31 15.24 -25.83
CA GLY A 235 10.88 15.02 -26.08
C GLY A 235 10.00 15.94 -25.24
N ASN A 236 8.76 16.21 -25.64
CA ASN A 236 7.85 17.02 -24.83
C ASN A 236 7.25 16.16 -23.73
N LEU A 237 7.15 16.67 -22.49
CA LEU A 237 6.34 15.99 -21.47
C LEU A 237 4.88 16.40 -21.59
N VAL A 238 4.01 15.45 -21.30
CA VAL A 238 2.61 15.72 -20.99
C VAL A 238 2.26 15.08 -19.65
N TYR A 239 1.34 15.71 -18.94
CA TYR A 239 1.08 15.47 -17.53
C TYR A 239 -0.38 15.11 -17.32
N PHE A 240 -0.62 14.13 -16.47
CA PHE A 240 -1.97 13.74 -16.08
C PHE A 240 -2.05 13.54 -14.57
N GLU A 241 -3.20 13.81 -13.98
CA GLU A 241 -3.54 13.37 -12.64
C GLU A 241 -4.34 12.08 -12.71
N GLU A 242 -3.91 11.05 -11.99
CA GLU A 242 -4.78 9.94 -11.65
C GLU A 242 -5.68 10.38 -10.48
N GLU A 243 -6.88 10.89 -10.78
CA GLU A 243 -7.79 11.48 -9.78
C GLU A 243 -8.58 10.39 -9.02
N MET A 244 -9.19 9.46 -9.75
CA MET A 244 -9.97 8.37 -9.18
C MET A 244 -10.04 7.13 -10.09
N PHE A 245 -10.41 5.99 -9.51
CA PHE A 245 -10.51 4.72 -10.25
C PHE A 245 -11.90 4.08 -10.26
N PHE A 246 -12.75 4.37 -9.27
CA PHE A 246 -14.04 3.69 -9.13
C PHE A 246 -15.18 4.70 -8.94
N PRO A 247 -16.27 4.61 -9.71
CA PRO A 247 -16.72 3.48 -10.56
C PRO A 247 -16.04 3.35 -11.93
N GLU A 248 -15.38 4.40 -12.41
CA GLU A 248 -14.61 4.43 -13.65
C GLU A 248 -13.32 5.23 -13.41
N PRO A 249 -12.23 4.92 -14.14
CA PRO A 249 -11.00 5.70 -14.05
C PRO A 249 -11.24 7.12 -14.56
N VAL A 250 -10.78 8.10 -13.77
CA VAL A 250 -10.71 9.51 -14.13
C VAL A 250 -9.24 9.87 -14.12
N ILE A 251 -8.71 10.11 -15.31
CA ILE A 251 -7.37 10.60 -15.56
C ILE A 251 -7.52 11.98 -16.18
N VAL A 252 -7.08 13.02 -15.50
CA VAL A 252 -7.27 14.41 -15.93
C VAL A 252 -5.98 14.90 -16.56
N THR A 253 -6.05 15.51 -17.75
CA THR A 253 -4.88 16.18 -18.34
C THR A 253 -4.59 17.44 -17.56
N LEU A 254 -3.33 17.63 -17.17
CA LEU A 254 -2.88 18.84 -16.48
C LEU A 254 -2.25 19.80 -17.49
N ASP A 255 -2.54 21.09 -17.33
CA ASP A 255 -1.83 22.12 -18.07
C ASP A 255 -0.49 22.39 -17.39
N SER A 256 0.59 22.32 -18.17
CA SER A 256 1.93 22.58 -17.65
C SER A 256 2.15 24.06 -17.32
N GLU A 257 1.38 24.96 -17.93
CA GLU A 257 1.42 26.41 -17.66
C GLU A 257 0.73 26.78 -16.34
N ASP A 258 -0.11 25.89 -15.78
CA ASP A 258 -0.75 26.11 -14.48
C ASP A 258 0.16 25.70 -13.32
N THR A 259 -0.12 26.28 -12.15
CA THR A 259 0.50 25.87 -10.88
C THR A 259 -0.17 24.63 -10.29
N CYS A 260 0.53 23.92 -9.38
CA CYS A 260 -0.06 22.80 -8.65
C CYS A 260 -1.33 23.23 -7.87
N ARG A 261 -1.38 24.46 -7.36
CA ARG A 261 -2.56 24.99 -6.66
C ARG A 261 -3.75 25.19 -7.60
N GLU A 262 -3.53 25.73 -8.79
CA GLU A 262 -4.60 25.95 -9.78
C GLU A 262 -5.18 24.63 -10.28
N GLN A 263 -4.33 23.62 -10.44
CA GLN A 263 -4.71 22.24 -10.75
C GLN A 263 -5.25 21.46 -9.54
N LEU A 264 -5.41 22.10 -8.38
CA LEU A 264 -5.96 21.51 -7.15
C LEU A 264 -5.19 20.28 -6.63
N LEU A 265 -3.89 20.16 -6.95
CA LEU A 265 -3.07 19.06 -6.49
C LEU A 265 -2.85 19.11 -4.98
N GLU A 266 -3.16 18.00 -4.31
CA GLU A 266 -3.04 17.76 -2.88
C GLU A 266 -1.97 16.71 -2.57
N ASP A 267 -1.53 16.63 -1.31
CA ASP A 267 -0.58 15.58 -0.94
C ASP A 267 -1.17 14.19 -1.14
N GLY A 268 -0.33 13.30 -1.63
CA GLY A 268 -0.74 11.95 -1.98
C GLY A 268 -1.30 11.83 -3.39
N ASP A 269 -1.49 12.93 -4.13
CA ASP A 269 -1.91 12.85 -5.53
C ASP A 269 -0.86 12.18 -6.41
N ILE A 270 -1.36 11.54 -7.46
CA ILE A 270 -0.57 10.71 -8.35
C ILE A 270 -0.46 11.43 -9.69
N LEU A 271 0.73 11.92 -9.96
CA LEU A 271 1.10 12.54 -11.23
C LEU A 271 1.58 11.43 -12.18
N VAL A 272 0.88 11.27 -13.31
CA VAL A 272 1.30 10.40 -14.41
C VAL A 272 1.99 11.26 -15.45
N VAL A 273 3.28 10.98 -15.68
CA VAL A 273 4.12 11.67 -16.65
C VAL A 273 4.35 10.76 -17.84
N GLN A 274 4.30 11.30 -19.05
CA GLN A 274 4.75 10.59 -20.24
C GLN A 274 5.48 11.55 -21.17
N ILE A 275 6.36 11.00 -21.99
CA ILE A 275 6.85 11.73 -23.17
C ILE A 275 5.74 11.67 -24.22
N GLU A 276 5.49 12.79 -24.87
CA GLU A 276 4.57 12.87 -26.00
C GLU A 276 5.01 11.83 -27.06
N PRO A 277 4.16 10.85 -27.38
CA PRO A 277 4.58 9.73 -28.20
C PRO A 277 4.64 10.12 -29.68
N ASP A 278 5.71 9.67 -30.33
CA ASP A 278 5.88 9.80 -31.77
C ASP A 278 5.23 8.61 -32.51
N GLY A 279 4.65 8.89 -33.67
CA GLY A 279 4.12 7.86 -34.57
C GLY A 279 2.75 7.30 -34.18
N VAL A 280 2.48 6.07 -34.63
CA VAL A 280 1.17 5.40 -34.43
C VAL A 280 1.31 4.37 -33.31
N VAL A 281 0.62 4.63 -32.21
CA VAL A 281 0.47 3.75 -31.05
C VAL A 281 -1.02 3.52 -30.79
N GLU A 282 -1.38 2.37 -30.22
CA GLU A 282 -2.79 1.99 -30.02
C GLU A 282 -3.49 2.83 -28.94
N TYR A 283 -2.79 3.08 -27.83
CA TYR A 283 -3.21 3.99 -26.76
C TYR A 283 -2.15 5.08 -26.67
N LYS A 284 -2.50 6.29 -27.08
CA LYS A 284 -1.52 7.38 -27.22
C LYS A 284 -1.23 8.03 -25.87
N TYR A 285 -2.26 8.19 -25.07
CA TYR A 285 -2.17 8.90 -23.81
C TYR A 285 -2.57 8.00 -22.63
N ALA A 286 -2.08 8.37 -21.44
CA ALA A 286 -2.28 7.60 -20.22
C ALA A 286 -3.77 7.40 -19.89
N ASP A 287 -4.61 8.38 -20.16
CA ASP A 287 -6.07 8.31 -19.97
C ASP A 287 -6.70 7.23 -20.87
N GLU A 288 -6.33 7.16 -22.15
CA GLU A 288 -6.78 6.13 -23.09
C GLU A 288 -6.40 4.73 -22.61
N TYR A 289 -5.14 4.56 -22.19
CA TYR A 289 -4.61 3.28 -21.73
C TYR A 289 -5.24 2.83 -20.42
N MET A 290 -5.39 3.72 -19.43
CA MET A 290 -5.98 3.40 -18.14
C MET A 290 -7.47 3.04 -18.28
N ASN A 291 -8.18 3.69 -19.20
CA ASN A 291 -9.54 3.30 -19.60
C ASN A 291 -9.58 1.88 -20.21
N TYR A 292 -8.61 1.55 -21.07
CA TYR A 292 -8.48 0.19 -21.61
C TYR A 292 -8.22 -0.86 -20.52
N VAL A 293 -7.29 -0.59 -19.60
CA VAL A 293 -6.97 -1.48 -18.48
C VAL A 293 -8.19 -1.75 -17.62
N ASP A 294 -9.01 -0.73 -17.33
CA ASP A 294 -10.25 -0.91 -16.57
C ASP A 294 -11.27 -1.78 -17.32
N ARG A 295 -11.46 -1.57 -18.62
CA ARG A 295 -12.34 -2.41 -19.44
C ARG A 295 -11.90 -3.88 -19.44
N GLU A 296 -10.62 -4.14 -19.64
CA GLU A 296 -10.09 -5.51 -19.63
C GLU A 296 -10.22 -6.16 -18.24
N ARG A 297 -10.01 -5.38 -17.19
CA ARG A 297 -10.23 -5.84 -15.81
C ARG A 297 -11.69 -6.20 -15.56
N LYS A 298 -12.64 -5.35 -15.97
CA LYS A 298 -14.08 -5.60 -15.84
C LYS A 298 -14.48 -6.87 -16.60
N ARG A 299 -14.02 -7.02 -17.85
CA ARG A 299 -14.22 -8.22 -18.68
C ARG A 299 -13.70 -9.49 -18.01
N LYS A 300 -12.50 -9.43 -17.42
CA LYS A 300 -11.92 -10.56 -16.69
C LYS A 300 -12.74 -10.91 -15.45
N LEU A 301 -13.20 -9.91 -14.68
CA LEU A 301 -14.02 -10.14 -13.50
C LEU A 301 -15.36 -10.78 -13.86
N GLU A 302 -16.02 -10.32 -14.92
CA GLU A 302 -17.25 -10.92 -15.45
C GLU A 302 -17.02 -12.37 -15.87
N LEU A 303 -15.91 -12.66 -16.55
CA LEU A 303 -15.53 -14.01 -16.91
C LEU A 303 -15.29 -14.91 -15.69
N GLU A 304 -14.59 -14.40 -14.67
CA GLU A 304 -14.36 -15.13 -13.41
C GLU A 304 -15.70 -15.46 -12.70
N VAL A 305 -16.63 -14.52 -12.66
CA VAL A 305 -17.98 -14.74 -12.10
C VAL A 305 -18.75 -15.78 -12.92
N ALA A 306 -18.73 -15.67 -14.25
CA ALA A 306 -19.41 -16.63 -15.12
C ALA A 306 -18.85 -18.05 -14.98
N VAL A 307 -17.52 -18.19 -14.87
CA VAL A 307 -16.86 -19.47 -14.64
C VAL A 307 -17.24 -20.02 -13.26
N HIS A 308 -17.29 -19.20 -12.22
CA HIS A 308 -17.71 -19.64 -10.89
C HIS A 308 -19.16 -20.16 -10.89
N ALA A 309 -20.08 -19.41 -11.47
CA ALA A 309 -21.48 -19.80 -11.58
C ALA A 309 -21.67 -21.10 -12.40
N PHE A 310 -20.88 -21.27 -13.47
CA PHE A 310 -20.84 -22.51 -14.23
C PHE A 310 -20.36 -23.69 -13.36
N LEU A 311 -19.25 -23.53 -12.65
CA LEU A 311 -18.70 -24.57 -11.78
C LEU A 311 -19.66 -24.95 -10.64
N GLU A 312 -20.35 -23.98 -10.05
CA GLU A 312 -21.40 -24.23 -9.05
C GLU A 312 -22.56 -25.04 -9.67
N GLY A 313 -23.11 -24.58 -10.79
CA GLY A 313 -24.20 -25.27 -11.48
C GLY A 313 -23.83 -26.69 -11.96
N VAL A 314 -22.57 -26.91 -12.35
CA VAL A 314 -22.07 -28.24 -12.69
C VAL A 314 -21.88 -29.08 -11.43
N SER A 315 -21.30 -28.54 -10.36
CA SER A 315 -21.08 -29.24 -9.08
C SER A 315 -22.37 -29.63 -8.37
N GLU A 316 -23.45 -28.87 -8.53
CA GLU A 316 -24.77 -29.21 -7.98
C GLU A 316 -25.43 -30.37 -8.71
N ARG A 317 -25.10 -30.58 -9.98
CA ARG A 317 -25.76 -31.54 -10.88
C ARG A 317 -24.93 -32.79 -11.17
N HIS A 318 -23.65 -32.80 -10.79
CA HIS A 318 -22.69 -33.79 -11.23
C HIS A 318 -21.72 -34.21 -10.13
N THR A 319 -21.22 -35.45 -10.22
CA THR A 319 -20.09 -35.92 -9.40
C THR A 319 -18.79 -35.23 -9.81
N THR A 320 -17.79 -35.19 -8.92
CA THR A 320 -16.48 -34.54 -9.19
C THR A 320 -15.83 -35.01 -10.50
N ARG A 321 -16.00 -36.29 -10.86
CA ARG A 321 -15.44 -36.86 -12.10
C ARG A 321 -16.15 -36.34 -13.36
N GLU A 322 -17.44 -36.06 -13.27
CA GLU A 322 -18.25 -35.53 -14.37
C GLU A 322 -18.01 -34.03 -14.56
N VAL A 323 -17.82 -33.28 -13.47
CA VAL A 323 -17.42 -31.87 -13.49
C VAL A 323 -16.12 -31.68 -14.30
N VAL A 324 -15.10 -32.50 -14.01
CA VAL A 324 -13.80 -32.43 -14.71
C VAL A 324 -13.94 -32.69 -16.21
N LYS A 325 -14.71 -33.71 -16.61
CA LYS A 325 -14.93 -34.03 -18.03
C LYS A 325 -15.64 -32.90 -18.79
N GLU A 326 -16.63 -32.28 -18.16
CA GLU A 326 -17.39 -31.19 -18.79
C GLU A 326 -16.52 -29.93 -18.94
N VAL A 327 -15.75 -29.56 -17.91
CA VAL A 327 -14.78 -28.46 -17.99
C VAL A 327 -13.73 -28.71 -19.08
N GLU A 328 -13.18 -29.93 -19.17
CA GLU A 328 -12.23 -30.29 -20.23
C GLU A 328 -12.83 -30.19 -21.64
N SER A 329 -14.10 -30.57 -21.80
CA SER A 329 -14.83 -30.46 -23.07
C SER A 329 -14.98 -29.01 -23.50
N GLN A 330 -15.40 -28.12 -22.59
CA GLN A 330 -15.57 -26.70 -22.85
C GLN A 330 -14.24 -25.99 -23.15
N LEU A 331 -13.16 -26.33 -22.44
CA LEU A 331 -11.83 -25.79 -22.71
C LEU A 331 -11.32 -26.19 -24.11
N ARG A 332 -11.62 -27.41 -24.57
CA ARG A 332 -11.28 -27.85 -25.94
C ARG A 332 -12.08 -27.09 -26.98
N LEU A 333 -13.37 -26.87 -26.74
CA LEU A 333 -14.24 -26.11 -27.65
C LEU A 333 -13.76 -24.65 -27.79
N ASN A 334 -13.42 -24.00 -26.68
CA ASN A 334 -12.93 -22.63 -26.68
C ASN A 334 -11.58 -22.48 -27.41
N ARG A 335 -10.64 -23.43 -27.24
CA ARG A 335 -9.38 -23.43 -28.01
C ARG A 335 -9.61 -23.62 -29.51
N ALA A 336 -10.59 -24.44 -29.91
CA ALA A 336 -10.91 -24.65 -31.32
C ALA A 336 -11.56 -23.43 -31.98
N LEU A 337 -12.33 -22.64 -31.21
CA LEU A 337 -12.89 -21.36 -31.66
C LEU A 337 -11.81 -20.28 -31.79
N HIS A 338 -10.88 -20.20 -30.84
CA HIS A 338 -9.79 -19.21 -30.87
C HIS A 338 -8.80 -19.43 -32.03
N ASN A 339 -8.59 -20.68 -32.47
CA ASN A 339 -7.70 -21.00 -33.60
C ASN A 339 -8.37 -20.82 -34.99
N LYS A 340 -9.65 -20.43 -35.04
CA LYS A 340 -10.40 -20.17 -36.27
C LYS A 340 -10.62 -18.69 -36.56
N MET A 341 -10.31 -17.82 -35.61
CA MET A 341 -10.19 -16.38 -35.77
C MET A 341 -8.72 -16.04 -35.99
#